data_AF-B2VWP4-F1
#
_entry.id   AF-B2VWP4-F1
#
_cell.length_a   1.000
_cell.length_b   1.000
_cell.length_c   1.000
_cell.angle_alpha   90.00
_cell.angle_beta   90.00
_cell.angle_gamma   90.00
#
_symmetry.space_group_name_H-M   'P 1'
#
loop_
_entity.id
_entity.type
_entity.pdbx_description
1 polymer ?
#
loop_
_entity_poly.entity_id
_entity_poly.type
_entity_poly.pdbx_seq_one_letter_code
_entity_poly.pdbx_strand_id
1 'polypeptide(L)'
;MGLKSSDTCDTGNPSIGFLNFNLQPSTCPKPTTAFEIDQVKVADYANQVKKRLGNCSSVLEWVRKWNDTVGNYAAHLFGSPTDTFGEKHHDAVMAAYNFIYSTILDDGDLTTHVANLLKPHTELAKYRHDIEPIIHLPQAFGGLGVKSPFFTLILAVNTQEPISIQLQEYHSLEDEYYRKKLAEYLRRSPLEQKMKAQAILKDDQSEITSVFGLPPCSNLEPAMIPFMTKEELFKHRDRTSYGETNLDSGWNSPSVELACLHRQLIEKFVNRVDGSLKVTRNLGQLDGKGWRRSWSRMRSEDQWVMQMYSDDCFERYGTLDIWWSDGVPVEVYNEVRGYQWDYDDDHDGSSNMTDER
;
A
#
# COMPACT_ATOMS: atom_id res chain seq x y z
N MET A 1 10.29 -9.87 -1.29
CA MET A 1 9.31 -10.70 -0.56
C MET A 1 9.60 -12.17 -0.84
N GLY A 2 10.44 -12.79 -0.02
CA GLY A 2 10.60 -14.24 -0.06
C GLY A 2 9.54 -14.86 0.85
N LEU A 3 8.50 -15.44 0.28
CA LEU A 3 7.61 -16.33 1.02
C LEU A 3 8.45 -17.53 1.47
N LYS A 4 8.86 -17.53 2.75
CA LYS A 4 9.35 -18.76 3.38
C LYS A 4 8.16 -19.69 3.51
N SER A 5 8.04 -20.60 2.56
CA SER A 5 7.18 -21.78 2.67
C SER A 5 7.72 -22.64 3.80
N SER A 6 7.19 -22.47 5.01
CA SER A 6 7.43 -23.42 6.10
C SER A 6 6.60 -24.67 5.85
N ASP A 7 7.32 -25.77 5.67
CA ASP A 7 6.98 -27.18 5.83
C ASP A 7 5.50 -27.60 6.06
N THR A 8 5.03 -28.37 5.07
CA THR A 8 4.03 -29.44 5.04
C THR A 8 3.11 -29.75 6.22
N CYS A 9 1.86 -30.05 5.82
CA CYS A 9 0.77 -30.77 6.51
C CYS A 9 -0.05 -29.99 7.54
N ASP A 10 -1.07 -29.30 7.03
CA ASP A 10 -2.45 -29.68 7.33
C ASP A 10 -3.32 -29.30 6.13
N THR A 11 -4.44 -29.99 5.92
CA THR A 11 -5.55 -29.56 5.04
C THR A 11 -6.24 -28.30 5.59
N GLY A 12 -5.46 -27.33 6.07
CA GLY A 12 -5.90 -26.08 6.65
C GLY A 12 -5.91 -25.01 5.57
N ASN A 13 -7.04 -24.31 5.47
CA ASN A 13 -7.14 -23.09 4.69
C ASN A 13 -6.05 -22.11 5.12
N PRO A 14 -5.25 -21.55 4.19
CA PRO A 14 -4.24 -20.58 4.56
C PRO A 14 -4.89 -19.38 5.25
N SER A 15 -4.25 -18.85 6.28
CA SER A 15 -4.72 -17.66 7.00
C SER A 15 -3.63 -16.62 7.12
N ILE A 16 -3.98 -15.34 6.91
CA ILE A 16 -3.08 -14.19 7.08
C ILE A 16 -3.77 -13.23 8.05
N GLY A 17 -3.25 -13.09 9.27
CA GLY A 17 -3.88 -12.27 10.30
C GLY A 17 -5.30 -12.76 10.63
N PHE A 18 -6.29 -11.92 10.31
CA PHE A 18 -7.73 -12.20 10.46
C PHE A 18 -8.38 -12.73 9.18
N LEU A 19 -7.65 -12.82 8.06
CA LEU A 19 -8.17 -13.37 6.82
C LEU A 19 -7.99 -14.88 6.76
N ASN A 20 -9.09 -15.58 6.48
CA ASN A 20 -9.10 -17.00 6.16
C ASN A 20 -9.40 -17.18 4.66
N PHE A 21 -8.60 -17.97 3.96
CA PHE A 21 -8.73 -18.21 2.53
C PHE A 21 -9.32 -19.59 2.25
N ASN A 22 -10.56 -19.63 1.79
CA ASN A 22 -11.24 -20.85 1.38
C ASN A 22 -10.87 -21.15 -0.09
N LEU A 23 -9.87 -22.01 -0.27
CA LEU A 23 -9.48 -22.52 -1.59
C LEU A 23 -10.38 -23.71 -1.92
N GLN A 24 -11.47 -23.50 -2.66
CA GLN A 24 -12.30 -24.62 -3.09
C GLN A 24 -11.54 -25.50 -4.11
N PRO A 25 -11.48 -26.84 -3.92
CA PRO A 25 -10.91 -27.74 -4.90
C PRO A 25 -11.73 -27.67 -6.19
N SER A 26 -11.02 -27.44 -7.30
CA SER A 26 -11.56 -27.09 -8.60
C SER A 26 -12.46 -28.18 -9.22
N THR A 27 -13.77 -28.11 -8.98
CA THR A 27 -14.79 -28.70 -9.87
C THR A 27 -15.41 -27.67 -10.83
N CYS A 28 -15.04 -26.40 -10.71
CA CYS A 28 -15.42 -25.31 -11.61
C CYS A 28 -14.21 -24.81 -12.43
N PRO A 29 -14.40 -24.38 -13.70
CA PRO A 29 -13.32 -23.90 -14.57
C PRO A 29 -12.69 -22.56 -14.13
N LYS A 30 -13.19 -21.95 -13.04
CA LYS A 30 -12.57 -20.81 -12.36
C LYS A 30 -12.45 -21.13 -10.87
N PRO A 31 -11.23 -21.28 -10.32
CA PRO A 31 -11.08 -21.36 -8.87
C PRO A 31 -11.56 -20.03 -8.28
N THR A 32 -12.65 -20.07 -7.52
CA THR A 32 -13.13 -18.91 -6.76
C THR A 32 -12.50 -18.99 -5.38
N THR A 33 -11.48 -18.17 -5.17
CA THR A 33 -10.90 -17.97 -3.83
C THR A 33 -11.88 -17.12 -3.04
N ALA A 34 -12.59 -17.73 -2.10
CA ALA A 34 -13.43 -16.97 -1.17
C ALA A 34 -12.59 -16.61 0.06
N PHE A 35 -12.68 -15.36 0.51
CA PHE A 35 -12.04 -14.91 1.75
C PHE A 35 -13.13 -14.59 2.79
N GLU A 36 -12.82 -14.82 4.05
CA GLU A 36 -13.67 -14.45 5.18
C GLU A 36 -12.82 -13.88 6.31
N ILE A 37 -13.37 -12.90 7.04
CA ILE A 37 -12.73 -12.33 8.22
C ILE A 37 -13.14 -13.15 9.44
N ASP A 38 -12.14 -13.64 10.16
CA ASP A 38 -12.28 -14.37 11.42
C ASP A 38 -12.76 -13.46 12.54
N GLN A 39 -14.07 -13.48 12.78
CA GLN A 39 -14.72 -12.63 13.79
C GLN A 39 -14.26 -12.96 15.22
N VAL A 40 -13.82 -14.20 15.49
CA VAL A 40 -13.34 -14.59 16.82
C VAL A 40 -12.02 -13.89 17.11
N LYS A 41 -11.08 -13.93 16.15
CA LYS A 41 -9.80 -13.20 16.28
C LYS A 41 -10.00 -11.70 16.40
N VAL A 42 -10.95 -11.13 15.65
CA VAL A 42 -11.30 -9.70 15.74
C VAL A 42 -11.82 -9.35 17.14
N ALA A 43 -12.70 -10.16 17.71
CA ALA A 43 -13.22 -9.94 19.08
C ALA A 43 -12.15 -10.08 20.16
N ASP A 44 -11.29 -11.09 20.06
CA ASP A 44 -10.17 -11.26 20.98
C ASP A 44 -9.21 -10.08 20.91
N TYR A 45 -8.90 -9.60 19.71
CA TYR A 45 -8.08 -8.42 19.50
C TYR A 45 -8.72 -7.16 20.10
N ALA A 46 -10.00 -6.91 19.84
CA ALA A 46 -10.72 -5.75 20.37
C ALA A 46 -10.71 -5.73 21.92
N ASN A 47 -10.96 -6.89 22.55
CA ASN A 47 -10.92 -7.02 24.00
C ASN A 47 -9.52 -6.78 24.59
N GLN A 48 -8.48 -7.30 23.92
CA GLN A 48 -7.10 -7.07 24.33
C GLN A 48 -6.72 -5.59 24.24
N VAL A 49 -7.08 -4.91 23.14
CA VAL A 49 -6.83 -3.48 22.98
C VAL A 49 -7.59 -2.67 24.03
N LYS A 50 -8.88 -2.97 24.25
CA LYS A 50 -9.69 -2.31 25.30
C LYS A 50 -9.02 -2.40 26.68
N LYS A 51 -8.53 -3.59 27.06
CA LYS A 51 -7.81 -3.80 28.32
C LYS A 51 -6.52 -2.97 28.39
N ARG A 52 -5.75 -2.90 27.30
CA ARG A 52 -4.51 -2.12 27.23
C ARG A 52 -4.77 -0.62 27.38
N LEU A 53 -5.83 -0.13 26.74
CA LEU A 53 -6.25 1.27 26.81
C LEU A 53 -6.80 1.65 28.19
N GLY A 54 -7.53 0.75 28.86
CA GLY A 54 -8.01 0.96 30.22
C GLY A 54 -6.91 1.06 31.28
N ASN A 55 -5.70 0.55 30.98
CA ASN A 55 -4.55 0.63 31.88
C ASN A 55 -3.67 1.88 31.63
N CYS A 56 -4.06 2.78 30.72
CA CYS A 56 -3.29 4.00 30.47
C CYS A 56 -3.43 5.00 31.62
N SER A 57 -2.31 5.60 31.99
CA SER A 57 -2.21 6.56 33.11
C SER A 57 -2.48 8.01 32.69
N SER A 58 -2.38 8.31 31.40
CA SER A 58 -2.57 9.65 30.85
C SER A 58 -3.27 9.62 29.48
N VAL A 59 -3.86 10.74 29.08
CA VAL A 59 -4.49 10.90 27.76
C VAL A 59 -3.47 10.74 26.63
N LEU A 60 -2.25 11.26 26.79
CA LEU A 60 -1.19 11.12 25.78
C LEU A 60 -0.77 9.66 25.60
N GLU A 61 -0.63 8.91 26.70
CA GLU A 61 -0.35 7.48 26.64
C GLU A 61 -1.49 6.71 25.96
N TRP A 62 -2.73 7.08 26.25
CA TRP A 62 -3.91 6.51 25.62
C TRP A 62 -3.90 6.74 24.10
N VAL A 63 -3.69 7.99 23.65
CA VAL A 63 -3.65 8.35 22.22
C VAL A 63 -2.52 7.63 21.50
N ARG A 64 -1.33 7.51 22.13
CA ARG A 64 -0.21 6.76 21.56
C ARG A 64 -0.58 5.29 21.35
N LYS A 65 -1.03 4.60 22.40
CA LYS A 65 -1.43 3.19 22.30
C LYS A 65 -2.58 2.97 21.32
N TRP A 66 -3.52 3.92 21.25
CA TRP A 66 -4.59 3.91 20.26
C TRP A 66 -4.03 3.94 18.84
N ASN A 67 -3.17 4.93 18.53
CA ASN A 67 -2.55 5.09 17.22
C ASN A 67 -1.70 3.87 16.83
N ASP A 68 -0.96 3.28 17.78
CA ASP A 68 -0.11 2.11 17.54
C ASP A 68 -0.90 0.82 17.30
N THR A 69 -2.17 0.77 17.71
CA THR A 69 -3.01 -0.44 17.62
C THR A 69 -4.09 -0.32 16.56
N VAL A 70 -5.12 0.50 16.82
CA VAL A 70 -6.36 0.57 16.03
C VAL A 70 -6.42 1.84 15.18
N GLY A 71 -5.72 2.90 15.59
CA GLY A 71 -5.80 4.20 14.92
C GLY A 71 -5.28 4.20 13.48
N ASN A 72 -4.36 3.29 13.14
CA ASN A 72 -3.93 3.08 11.75
C ASN A 72 -4.57 1.82 11.16
N TYR A 73 -4.71 1.82 9.84
CA TYR A 73 -5.09 0.61 9.13
C TYR A 73 -4.02 -0.49 9.26
N ALA A 74 -4.42 -1.63 9.79
CA ALA A 74 -3.53 -2.75 10.07
C ALA A 74 -3.49 -3.73 8.89
N ALA A 75 -2.73 -3.40 7.84
CA ALA A 75 -2.61 -4.23 6.63
C ALA A 75 -2.08 -5.65 6.91
N HIS A 76 -1.32 -5.83 7.99
CA HIS A 76 -0.86 -7.15 8.43
C HIS A 76 -1.96 -8.03 9.05
N LEU A 77 -3.08 -7.43 9.51
CA LEU A 77 -4.23 -8.15 10.06
C LEU A 77 -5.30 -8.40 9.01
N PHE A 78 -5.59 -7.40 8.19
CA PHE A 78 -6.71 -7.41 7.25
C PHE A 78 -6.28 -7.54 5.79
N GLY A 79 -4.99 -7.62 5.47
CA GLY A 79 -4.49 -7.51 4.10
C GLY A 79 -4.39 -6.06 3.63
N SER A 80 -3.69 -5.81 2.53
CA SER A 80 -3.66 -4.47 1.91
C SER A 80 -5.04 -4.17 1.30
N PRO A 81 -5.57 -2.93 1.38
CA PRO A 81 -6.88 -2.58 0.83
C PRO A 81 -6.81 -2.39 -0.69
N THR A 82 -6.13 -3.30 -1.38
CA THR A 82 -5.93 -3.32 -2.83
C THR A 82 -7.18 -3.81 -3.54
N ASP A 83 -7.32 -3.43 -4.81
CA ASP A 83 -8.45 -3.82 -5.66
C ASP A 83 -8.60 -5.34 -5.82
N THR A 84 -7.55 -6.12 -5.56
CA THR A 84 -7.52 -7.59 -5.71
C THR A 84 -8.57 -8.33 -4.89
N PHE A 85 -9.00 -7.77 -3.75
CA PHE A 85 -10.02 -8.39 -2.90
C PHE A 85 -11.45 -7.88 -3.20
N GLY A 86 -11.56 -6.75 -3.91
CA GLY A 86 -12.83 -6.14 -4.31
C GLY A 86 -13.64 -5.50 -3.17
N GLU A 87 -14.81 -4.98 -3.52
CA GLU A 87 -15.72 -4.23 -2.62
C GLU A 87 -16.16 -5.04 -1.40
N LYS A 88 -16.43 -6.35 -1.58
CA LYS A 88 -16.84 -7.24 -0.48
C LYS A 88 -15.82 -7.30 0.65
N HIS A 89 -14.54 -7.18 0.32
CA HIS A 89 -13.47 -7.17 1.32
C HIS A 89 -13.45 -5.86 2.08
N HIS A 90 -13.55 -4.75 1.34
CA HIS A 90 -13.65 -3.43 1.93
C HIS A 90 -14.82 -3.36 2.92
N ASP A 91 -16.00 -3.82 2.53
CA ASP A 91 -17.19 -3.87 3.40
C ASP A 91 -16.97 -4.75 4.64
N ALA A 92 -16.36 -5.93 4.47
CA ALA A 92 -16.08 -6.84 5.57
C ALA A 92 -15.08 -6.23 6.57
N VAL A 93 -14.03 -5.57 6.06
CA VAL A 93 -13.02 -4.90 6.88
C VAL A 93 -13.60 -3.68 7.58
N MET A 94 -14.44 -2.89 6.89
CA MET A 94 -15.21 -1.80 7.49
C MET A 94 -16.10 -2.30 8.62
N ALA A 95 -16.82 -3.42 8.42
CA ALA A 95 -17.64 -4.04 9.46
C ALA A 95 -16.80 -4.52 10.66
N ALA A 96 -15.63 -5.10 10.42
CA ALA A 96 -14.71 -5.54 11.47
C ALA A 96 -14.18 -4.34 12.29
N TYR A 97 -13.78 -3.24 11.64
CA TYR A 97 -13.36 -2.03 12.34
C TYR A 97 -14.51 -1.38 13.12
N ASN A 98 -15.72 -1.34 12.57
CA ASN A 98 -16.91 -0.88 13.31
C ASN A 98 -17.13 -1.69 14.58
N PHE A 99 -16.98 -3.01 14.52
CA PHE A 99 -17.08 -3.89 15.68
C PHE A 99 -15.95 -3.68 16.70
N ILE A 100 -14.71 -3.47 16.24
CA ILE A 100 -13.59 -3.11 17.13
C ILE A 100 -13.89 -1.79 17.85
N TYR A 101 -14.36 -0.77 17.12
CA TYR A 101 -14.72 0.53 17.67
C TYR A 101 -15.84 0.43 18.69
N SER A 102 -16.94 -0.27 18.38
CA SER A 102 -18.06 -0.44 19.32
C SER A 102 -17.63 -1.16 20.59
N THR A 103 -16.77 -2.18 20.47
CA THR A 103 -16.26 -2.94 21.61
C THR A 103 -15.36 -2.09 22.51
N ILE A 104 -14.43 -1.32 21.93
CA ILE A 104 -13.46 -0.51 22.68
C ILE A 104 -14.12 0.73 23.30
N LEU A 105 -14.99 1.39 22.54
CA LEU A 105 -15.60 2.68 22.90
C LEU A 105 -16.98 2.53 23.56
N ASP A 106 -17.46 1.30 23.77
CA ASP A 106 -18.78 0.99 24.33
C ASP A 106 -19.92 1.67 23.55
N ASP A 107 -19.95 1.45 22.23
CA ASP A 107 -20.84 2.10 21.25
C ASP A 107 -20.72 3.64 21.17
N GLY A 108 -19.65 4.20 21.75
CA GLY A 108 -19.34 5.62 21.72
C GLY A 108 -18.57 6.08 20.47
N ASP A 109 -18.57 7.39 20.27
CA ASP A 109 -17.76 8.07 19.25
C ASP A 109 -16.34 8.36 19.74
N LEU A 110 -15.34 8.22 18.86
CA LEU A 110 -13.92 8.38 19.20
C LEU A 110 -13.63 9.80 19.69
N THR A 111 -14.09 10.81 18.96
CA THR A 111 -13.90 12.22 19.31
C THR A 111 -14.54 12.52 20.66
N THR A 112 -15.73 11.99 20.91
CA THR A 112 -16.45 12.14 22.19
C THR A 112 -15.71 11.46 23.34
N HIS A 113 -15.16 10.27 23.11
CA HIS A 113 -14.37 9.54 24.10
C HIS A 113 -13.11 10.34 24.50
N VAL A 114 -12.34 10.80 23.51
CA VAL A 114 -11.11 11.58 23.77
C VAL A 114 -11.45 12.93 24.40
N ALA A 115 -12.53 13.59 23.97
CA ALA A 115 -13.00 14.82 24.61
C ALA A 115 -13.34 14.58 26.10
N ASN A 116 -13.98 13.46 26.43
CA ASN A 116 -14.26 13.09 27.82
C ASN A 116 -12.99 12.82 28.63
N LEU A 117 -11.97 12.21 28.04
CA LEU A 117 -10.65 12.04 28.67
C LEU A 117 -9.96 13.39 28.93
N LEU A 118 -10.20 14.39 28.09
CA LEU A 118 -9.62 15.74 28.21
C LEU A 118 -10.37 16.66 29.18
N LYS A 119 -11.67 16.44 29.42
CA LYS A 119 -12.51 17.27 30.30
C LYS A 119 -11.88 17.62 31.66
N PRO A 120 -11.21 16.69 32.38
CA PRO A 120 -10.60 17.01 33.67
C PRO A 120 -9.39 17.96 33.58
N HIS A 121 -8.82 18.14 32.38
CA HIS A 121 -7.55 18.82 32.16
C HIS A 121 -7.69 20.15 31.40
N THR A 122 -8.84 20.42 30.78
CA THR A 122 -9.04 21.64 30.01
C THR A 122 -10.50 22.10 29.99
N GLU A 123 -10.69 23.40 30.14
CA GLU A 123 -12.00 24.08 29.99
C GLU A 123 -12.46 24.12 28.52
N LEU A 124 -11.55 23.87 27.57
CA LEU A 124 -11.85 23.82 26.13
C LEU A 124 -12.77 22.64 25.77
N ALA A 125 -12.78 21.59 26.60
CA ALA A 125 -13.62 20.41 26.39
C ALA A 125 -15.12 20.68 26.66
N LYS A 126 -15.49 21.91 27.01
CA LYS A 126 -16.88 22.33 27.22
C LYS A 126 -17.69 22.43 25.92
N TYR A 127 -17.03 22.73 24.80
CA TYR A 127 -17.65 22.84 23.49
C TYR A 127 -17.01 21.85 22.51
N ARG A 128 -17.82 20.89 22.01
CA ARG A 128 -17.32 19.78 21.17
C ARG A 128 -16.62 20.26 19.90
N HIS A 129 -17.19 21.26 19.22
CA HIS A 129 -16.63 21.81 18.00
C HIS A 129 -15.28 22.50 18.21
N ASP A 130 -14.96 22.89 19.45
CA ASP A 130 -13.75 23.63 19.77
C ASP A 130 -12.55 22.71 20.01
N ILE A 131 -12.82 21.46 20.39
CA ILE A 131 -11.79 20.48 20.73
C ILE A 131 -11.50 19.50 19.61
N GLU A 132 -12.40 19.34 18.66
CA GLU A 132 -12.27 18.35 17.58
C GLU A 132 -11.03 18.59 16.70
N PRO A 133 -10.70 19.82 16.24
CA PRO A 133 -9.43 20.08 15.56
C PRO A 133 -8.22 19.76 16.45
N ILE A 134 -8.29 20.06 17.75
CA ILE A 134 -7.20 19.77 18.70
C ILE A 134 -6.99 18.24 18.84
N ILE A 135 -8.05 17.44 18.76
CA ILE A 135 -7.98 15.98 18.86
C ILE A 135 -7.32 15.38 17.61
N HIS A 136 -7.76 15.78 16.42
CA HIS A 136 -7.37 15.09 15.19
C HIS A 136 -6.13 15.68 14.50
N LEU A 137 -5.87 16.99 14.62
CA LEU A 137 -4.73 17.62 13.94
C LEU A 137 -3.41 16.90 14.27
N PRO A 138 -2.49 16.81 13.29
CA PRO A 138 -1.18 16.22 13.54
C PRO A 138 -0.45 16.97 14.65
N GLN A 139 0.34 16.23 15.42
CA GLN A 139 1.05 16.78 16.58
C GLN A 139 2.00 17.91 16.22
N ALA A 140 2.57 17.90 15.01
CA ALA A 140 3.47 18.94 14.51
C ALA A 140 2.80 20.33 14.42
N PHE A 141 1.48 20.34 14.34
CA PHE A 141 0.66 21.55 14.24
C PHE A 141 -0.07 21.88 15.55
N GLY A 142 0.19 21.12 16.62
CA GLY A 142 -0.33 21.37 17.97
C GLY A 142 -1.53 20.51 18.38
N GLY A 143 -1.94 19.54 17.55
CA GLY A 143 -2.99 18.59 17.91
C GLY A 143 -2.49 17.38 18.72
N LEU A 144 -3.42 16.48 19.05
CA LEU A 144 -3.13 15.19 19.66
C LEU A 144 -2.75 14.13 18.61
N GLY A 145 -3.21 14.31 17.36
CA GLY A 145 -2.97 13.40 16.26
C GLY A 145 -3.69 12.07 16.44
N VAL A 146 -4.92 12.08 16.96
CA VAL A 146 -5.74 10.86 17.09
C VAL A 146 -6.13 10.39 15.69
N LYS A 147 -5.66 9.19 15.33
CA LYS A 147 -5.83 8.60 14.01
C LYS A 147 -7.09 7.75 13.89
N SER A 148 -7.52 7.53 12.65
CA SER A 148 -8.65 6.68 12.32
C SER A 148 -8.37 5.82 11.07
N PRO A 149 -8.49 4.49 11.16
CA PRO A 149 -8.25 3.58 10.04
C PRO A 149 -9.30 3.76 8.94
N PHE A 150 -10.47 4.32 9.28
CA PHE A 150 -11.54 4.64 8.34
C PHE A 150 -11.09 5.60 7.24
N PHE A 151 -10.17 6.53 7.51
CA PHE A 151 -9.66 7.41 6.45
C PHE A 151 -8.89 6.63 5.40
N THR A 152 -8.06 5.67 5.82
CA THR A 152 -7.38 4.78 4.88
C THR A 152 -8.39 3.96 4.06
N LEU A 153 -9.43 3.44 4.69
CA LEU A 153 -10.44 2.63 4.02
C LEU A 153 -11.27 3.46 3.04
N ILE A 154 -11.71 4.65 3.43
CA ILE A 154 -12.49 5.56 2.58
C ILE A 154 -11.65 6.04 1.38
N LEU A 155 -10.38 6.39 1.61
CA LEU A 155 -9.51 6.82 0.52
C LEU A 155 -9.11 5.67 -0.41
N ALA A 156 -9.16 4.42 0.06
CA ALA A 156 -8.93 3.23 -0.75
C ALA A 156 -10.17 2.78 -1.55
N VAL A 157 -11.27 3.55 -1.56
CA VAL A 157 -12.46 3.20 -2.34
C VAL A 157 -12.14 3.21 -3.83
N ASN A 158 -12.53 2.11 -4.45
CA ASN A 158 -12.20 1.65 -5.79
C ASN A 158 -12.89 2.53 -6.85
N THR A 159 -12.18 3.55 -7.34
CA THR A 159 -12.59 4.36 -8.51
C THR A 159 -11.97 3.86 -9.81
N GLN A 160 -11.23 2.75 -9.78
CA GLN A 160 -10.47 2.28 -10.93
C GLN A 160 -11.21 1.26 -11.79
N GLU A 161 -10.70 1.14 -13.02
CA GLU A 161 -11.17 0.15 -13.97
C GLU A 161 -11.04 -1.26 -13.40
N PRO A 162 -12.06 -2.12 -13.58
CA PRO A 162 -12.03 -3.50 -13.12
C PRO A 162 -10.72 -4.20 -13.49
N ILE A 163 -10.18 -5.02 -12.59
CA ILE A 163 -8.95 -5.80 -12.82
C ILE A 163 -9.00 -6.57 -14.14
N SER A 164 -10.18 -7.03 -14.57
CA SER A 164 -10.36 -7.69 -15.86
C SER A 164 -9.94 -6.83 -17.05
N ILE A 165 -10.16 -5.52 -16.99
CA ILE A 165 -9.75 -4.56 -18.02
C ILE A 165 -8.23 -4.41 -17.99
N GLN A 166 -7.64 -4.19 -16.81
CA GLN A 166 -6.18 -4.08 -16.66
C GLN A 166 -5.44 -5.34 -17.16
N LEU A 167 -5.99 -6.53 -16.89
CA LEU A 167 -5.46 -7.80 -17.42
C LEU A 167 -5.62 -7.90 -18.95
N GLN A 168 -6.74 -7.42 -19.50
CA GLN A 168 -6.97 -7.42 -20.95
C GLN A 168 -6.03 -6.45 -21.67
N GLU A 169 -5.79 -5.28 -21.09
CA GLU A 169 -4.81 -4.32 -21.59
C GLU A 169 -3.40 -4.92 -21.57
N TYR A 170 -3.02 -5.57 -20.46
CA TYR A 170 -1.74 -6.26 -20.36
C TYR A 170 -1.54 -7.30 -21.46
N HIS A 171 -2.54 -8.16 -21.71
CA HIS A 171 -2.46 -9.14 -22.80
C HIS A 171 -2.37 -8.47 -24.18
N SER A 172 -3.02 -7.33 -24.36
CA SER A 172 -2.94 -6.55 -25.61
C SER A 172 -1.54 -5.96 -25.80
N LEU A 173 -0.86 -5.55 -24.73
CA LEU A 173 0.54 -5.12 -24.76
C LEU A 173 1.48 -6.26 -25.15
N GLU A 174 1.28 -7.47 -24.59
CA GLU A 174 2.04 -8.66 -24.99
C GLU A 174 1.88 -8.95 -26.49
N ASP A 175 0.65 -8.85 -27.01
CA ASP A 175 0.35 -9.03 -28.43
C ASP A 175 1.05 -7.98 -29.30
N GLU A 176 1.02 -6.72 -28.87
CA GLU A 176 1.71 -5.64 -29.59
C GLU A 176 3.23 -5.81 -29.57
N TYR A 177 3.79 -6.16 -28.43
CA TYR A 177 5.21 -6.42 -28.30
C TYR A 177 5.67 -7.55 -29.21
N TYR A 178 4.95 -8.69 -29.17
CA TYR A 178 5.24 -9.83 -30.04
C TYR A 178 5.18 -9.45 -31.52
N ARG A 179 4.12 -8.74 -31.94
CA ARG A 179 3.95 -8.27 -33.33
C ARG A 179 5.09 -7.35 -33.76
N LYS A 180 5.54 -6.42 -32.91
CA LYS A 180 6.66 -5.53 -33.21
C LYS A 180 7.98 -6.30 -33.34
N LYS A 181 8.28 -7.21 -32.41
CA LYS A 181 9.51 -8.02 -32.48
C LYS A 181 9.52 -8.98 -33.66
N LEU A 182 8.38 -9.57 -34.01
CA LEU A 182 8.22 -10.37 -35.21
C LEU A 182 8.45 -9.54 -36.47
N ALA A 183 7.87 -8.33 -36.56
CA ALA A 183 8.09 -7.43 -37.70
C ALA A 183 9.58 -7.00 -37.81
N GLU A 184 10.22 -6.70 -36.68
CA GLU A 184 11.66 -6.38 -36.63
C GLU A 184 12.51 -7.57 -37.08
N TYR A 185 12.12 -8.78 -36.69
CA TYR A 185 12.77 -10.02 -37.11
C TYR A 185 12.67 -10.24 -38.62
N LEU A 186 11.45 -10.10 -39.18
CA LEU A 186 11.17 -10.27 -40.61
C LEU A 186 11.82 -9.20 -41.48
N ARG A 187 12.10 -8.01 -40.94
CA ARG A 187 12.80 -6.93 -41.66
C ARG A 187 14.30 -7.24 -41.85
N ARG A 188 14.90 -8.08 -41.00
CA ARG A 188 16.32 -8.44 -41.07
C ARG A 188 16.55 -9.42 -42.22
N SER A 189 17.69 -9.29 -42.88
CA SER A 189 18.10 -10.24 -43.91
C SER A 189 18.47 -11.59 -43.28
N PRO A 190 18.33 -12.70 -44.04
CA PRO A 190 18.74 -14.04 -43.60
C PRO A 190 20.22 -14.10 -43.11
N LEU A 191 21.09 -13.31 -43.73
CA LEU A 191 22.50 -13.22 -43.36
C LEU A 191 22.70 -12.55 -42.00
N GLU A 192 22.01 -11.43 -41.74
CA GLU A 192 22.08 -10.72 -40.46
C GLU A 192 21.52 -11.56 -39.31
N GLN A 193 20.47 -12.34 -39.56
CA GLN A 193 19.90 -13.28 -38.58
C GLN A 193 20.93 -14.35 -38.19
N LYS A 194 21.61 -14.95 -39.18
CA LYS A 194 22.69 -15.92 -38.96
C LYS A 194 23.85 -15.32 -38.18
N MET A 195 24.36 -14.16 -38.61
CA MET A 195 25.47 -13.49 -37.93
C MET A 195 25.15 -13.16 -36.47
N LYS A 196 23.91 -12.73 -36.19
CA LYS A 196 23.48 -12.42 -34.82
C LYS A 196 23.35 -13.67 -33.96
N ALA A 197 22.82 -14.77 -34.50
CA ALA A 197 22.74 -16.04 -33.77
C ALA A 197 24.14 -16.58 -33.41
N GLN A 198 25.08 -16.53 -34.36
CA GLN A 198 26.48 -16.89 -34.12
C GLN A 198 27.14 -15.98 -33.09
N ALA A 199 26.91 -14.67 -33.15
CA ALA A 199 27.46 -13.71 -32.19
C ALA A 199 26.95 -13.94 -30.76
N ILE A 200 25.66 -14.26 -30.58
CA ILE A 200 25.06 -14.54 -29.27
C ILE A 200 25.67 -15.82 -28.66
N LEU A 201 25.85 -16.86 -29.49
CA LEU A 201 26.40 -18.16 -29.08
C LEU A 201 27.92 -18.23 -29.18
N LYS A 202 28.59 -17.08 -29.34
CA LYS A 202 30.07 -16.94 -29.41
C LYS A 202 30.73 -17.88 -30.44
N ASP A 203 30.02 -18.19 -31.51
CA ASP A 203 30.43 -19.12 -32.58
C ASP A 203 30.74 -20.55 -32.08
N ASP A 204 30.18 -20.96 -30.93
CA ASP A 204 30.30 -22.33 -30.44
C ASP A 204 29.35 -23.27 -31.19
N GLN A 205 29.93 -24.07 -32.08
CA GLN A 205 29.19 -25.03 -32.91
C GLN A 205 28.43 -26.08 -32.08
N SER A 206 28.92 -26.43 -30.88
CA SER A 206 28.26 -27.41 -29.99
C SER A 206 26.98 -26.82 -29.39
N GLU A 207 27.03 -25.58 -28.91
CA GLU A 207 25.86 -24.87 -28.38
C GLU A 207 24.83 -24.58 -29.48
N ILE A 208 25.27 -24.13 -30.67
CA ILE A 208 24.40 -23.89 -31.83
C ILE A 208 23.63 -25.17 -32.20
N THR A 209 24.33 -26.30 -32.25
CA THR A 209 23.72 -27.60 -32.58
C THR A 209 22.69 -28.01 -31.52
N SER A 210 22.99 -27.79 -30.24
CA SER A 210 22.08 -28.13 -29.12
C SER A 210 20.83 -27.24 -29.07
N VAL A 211 20.98 -25.93 -29.30
CA VAL A 211 19.87 -24.95 -29.17
C VAL A 211 18.86 -25.10 -30.31
N PHE A 212 19.34 -25.32 -31.53
CA PHE A 212 18.48 -25.45 -32.71
C PHE A 212 18.13 -26.91 -33.07
N GLY A 213 18.61 -27.89 -32.30
CA GLY A 213 18.34 -29.31 -32.53
C GLY A 213 18.90 -29.82 -33.86
N LEU A 214 20.08 -29.31 -34.27
CA LEU A 214 20.70 -29.65 -35.55
C LEU A 214 21.47 -30.97 -35.46
N PRO A 215 21.67 -31.68 -36.59
CA PRO A 215 22.64 -32.76 -36.65
C PRO A 215 24.08 -32.22 -36.42
N PRO A 216 24.98 -33.01 -35.79
CA PRO A 216 26.37 -32.62 -35.60
C PRO A 216 27.03 -32.15 -36.90
N CYS A 217 27.81 -31.06 -36.83
CA CYS A 217 28.52 -30.46 -37.96
C CYS A 217 27.63 -29.88 -39.09
N SER A 218 26.35 -29.62 -38.84
CA SER A 218 25.48 -28.92 -39.80
C SER A 218 25.69 -27.41 -39.75
N ASN A 219 25.75 -26.77 -40.92
CA ASN A 219 25.77 -25.32 -40.99
C ASN A 219 24.41 -24.73 -40.62
N LEU A 220 24.41 -23.65 -39.84
CA LEU A 220 23.19 -22.92 -39.51
C LEU A 220 22.65 -22.24 -40.79
N GLU A 221 21.51 -22.71 -41.26
CA GLU A 221 20.76 -22.09 -42.35
C GLU A 221 19.73 -21.09 -41.80
N PRO A 222 19.47 -19.95 -42.47
CA PRO A 222 18.55 -18.94 -41.95
C PRO A 222 17.12 -19.43 -41.71
N ALA A 223 16.65 -20.39 -42.52
CA ALA A 223 15.33 -21.01 -42.35
C ALA A 223 15.21 -21.84 -41.07
N MET A 224 16.34 -22.20 -40.44
CA MET A 224 16.40 -22.99 -39.20
C MET A 224 16.38 -22.10 -37.95
N ILE A 225 16.35 -20.78 -38.12
CA ILE A 225 16.18 -19.81 -37.05
C ILE A 225 14.76 -19.23 -37.19
N PRO A 226 13.70 -19.95 -36.81
CA PRO A 226 12.37 -19.33 -36.76
C PRO A 226 12.32 -18.32 -35.60
N PHE A 227 11.52 -17.28 -35.74
CA PHE A 227 11.13 -16.49 -34.58
C PHE A 227 10.30 -17.38 -33.65
N MET A 228 10.58 -17.33 -32.35
CA MET A 228 9.85 -18.13 -31.35
C MET A 228 8.35 -17.75 -31.33
N THR A 229 7.50 -18.67 -30.87
CA THR A 229 6.06 -18.38 -30.71
C THR A 229 5.82 -17.41 -29.55
N LYS A 230 4.62 -16.82 -29.48
CA LYS A 230 4.23 -15.91 -28.38
C LYS A 230 4.35 -16.63 -27.03
N GLU A 231 3.89 -17.87 -26.97
CA GLU A 231 3.88 -18.67 -25.74
C GLU A 231 5.29 -18.93 -25.22
N GLU A 232 6.25 -19.23 -26.10
CA GLU A 232 7.64 -19.45 -25.70
C GLU A 232 8.32 -18.13 -25.30
N LEU A 233 8.02 -17.02 -25.98
CA LEU A 233 8.55 -15.69 -25.63
C LEU A 233 8.15 -15.26 -24.21
N PHE A 234 6.90 -15.53 -23.81
CA PHE A 234 6.35 -15.13 -22.52
C PHE A 234 6.34 -16.24 -21.45
N LYS A 235 6.95 -17.39 -21.73
CA LYS A 235 7.00 -18.55 -20.81
C LYS A 235 7.59 -18.23 -19.45
N HIS A 236 8.61 -17.38 -19.42
CA HIS A 236 9.31 -16.94 -18.20
C HIS A 236 9.09 -15.44 -17.94
N ARG A 237 7.87 -14.95 -18.18
CA ARG A 237 7.49 -13.53 -18.01
C ARG A 237 7.76 -12.93 -16.62
N ASP A 238 7.97 -13.76 -15.60
CA ASP A 238 8.34 -13.35 -14.25
C ASP A 238 9.82 -12.96 -14.10
N ARG A 239 10.68 -13.44 -15.00
CA ARG A 239 12.16 -13.29 -14.92
C ARG A 239 12.77 -12.61 -16.14
N THR A 240 12.05 -12.63 -17.26
CA THR A 240 12.50 -12.00 -18.50
C THR A 240 12.24 -10.51 -18.45
N SER A 241 13.29 -9.70 -18.59
CA SER A 241 13.13 -8.28 -18.91
C SER A 241 12.94 -8.13 -20.41
N TYR A 242 11.90 -7.40 -20.80
CA TYR A 242 11.59 -7.14 -22.20
C TYR A 242 12.19 -5.80 -22.58
N GLY A 243 13.23 -5.80 -23.41
CA GLY A 243 13.88 -4.57 -23.82
C GLY A 243 12.91 -3.61 -24.52
N GLU A 244 13.09 -2.31 -24.27
CA GLU A 244 12.26 -1.22 -24.79
C GLU A 244 12.04 -1.38 -26.30
N THR A 245 10.82 -1.70 -26.69
CA THR A 245 10.30 -1.22 -27.98
C THR A 245 9.97 0.25 -27.79
N ASN A 246 10.09 1.08 -28.83
CA ASN A 246 9.57 2.46 -28.85
C ASN A 246 8.03 2.49 -28.68
N LEU A 247 7.49 1.91 -27.62
CA LEU A 247 6.18 2.16 -27.03
C LEU A 247 6.45 3.38 -26.17
N ASP A 248 6.11 4.57 -26.68
CA ASP A 248 6.30 5.90 -26.09
C ASP A 248 7.26 5.97 -24.90
N SER A 249 8.42 6.61 -25.06
CA SER A 249 9.41 6.79 -24.01
C SER A 249 8.97 7.81 -22.94
N GLY A 250 7.88 7.51 -22.23
CA GLY A 250 7.36 8.25 -21.10
C GLY A 250 7.46 7.41 -19.83
N TRP A 251 7.70 8.06 -18.69
CA TRP A 251 7.73 7.43 -17.36
C TRP A 251 6.41 6.72 -16.97
N ASN A 252 5.33 6.99 -17.71
CA ASN A 252 3.98 6.43 -17.51
C ASN A 252 3.57 5.42 -18.59
N SER A 253 4.50 4.98 -19.44
CA SER A 253 4.13 4.09 -20.54
C SER A 253 3.86 2.67 -20.05
N PRO A 254 2.81 2.03 -20.58
CA PRO A 254 2.43 0.69 -20.15
C PRO A 254 3.54 -0.31 -20.49
N SER A 255 4.00 -1.04 -19.45
CA SER A 255 5.09 -2.01 -19.56
C SER A 255 4.57 -3.42 -19.81
N VAL A 256 5.30 -4.18 -20.62
CA VAL A 256 5.04 -5.60 -20.89
C VAL A 256 5.56 -6.49 -19.74
N GLU A 257 6.36 -5.93 -18.84
CA GLU A 257 6.89 -6.64 -17.68
C GLU A 257 5.76 -6.94 -16.68
N LEU A 258 5.57 -8.23 -16.36
CA LEU A 258 4.55 -8.68 -15.41
C LEU A 258 4.74 -8.02 -14.03
N ALA A 259 5.98 -7.71 -13.66
CA ALA A 259 6.30 -7.04 -12.40
C ALA A 259 5.66 -5.64 -12.29
N CYS A 260 5.54 -4.91 -13.40
CA CYS A 260 4.88 -3.61 -13.42
C CYS A 260 3.37 -3.73 -13.17
N LEU A 261 2.70 -4.64 -13.87
CA LEU A 261 1.29 -4.93 -13.65
C LEU A 261 1.04 -5.42 -12.22
N HIS A 262 1.86 -6.34 -11.72
CA HIS A 262 1.75 -6.85 -10.36
C HIS A 262 1.91 -5.72 -9.33
N ARG A 263 2.86 -4.79 -9.56
CA ARG A 263 3.02 -3.61 -8.70
C ARG A 263 1.78 -2.73 -8.76
N GLN A 264 1.26 -2.42 -9.94
CA GLN A 264 0.04 -1.62 -10.10
C GLN A 264 -1.17 -2.24 -9.38
N LEU A 265 -1.35 -3.56 -9.49
CA LEU A 265 -2.46 -4.27 -8.83
C LEU A 265 -2.34 -4.35 -7.30
N ILE A 266 -1.12 -4.28 -6.78
CA ILE A 266 -0.85 -4.34 -5.32
C ILE A 266 -0.65 -2.95 -4.71
N GLU A 267 -0.36 -1.95 -5.53
CA GLU A 267 -0.18 -0.59 -5.06
C GLU A 267 -1.52 -0.09 -4.52
N LYS A 268 -1.47 0.45 -3.31
CA LYS A 268 -2.63 0.99 -2.62
C LYS A 268 -3.03 2.28 -3.34
N PHE A 269 -4.09 2.24 -4.14
CA PHE A 269 -4.68 3.47 -4.66
C PHE A 269 -5.32 4.24 -3.51
N VAL A 270 -4.56 5.19 -2.96
CA VAL A 270 -5.11 6.17 -2.04
C VAL A 270 -5.53 7.35 -2.88
N ASN A 271 -6.84 7.61 -2.93
CA ASN A 271 -7.36 8.83 -3.54
C ASN A 271 -6.60 10.03 -2.96
N ARG A 272 -5.95 10.80 -3.84
CA ARG A 272 -5.18 11.95 -3.41
C ARG A 272 -6.15 13.00 -2.88
N VAL A 273 -5.89 13.49 -1.69
CA VAL A 273 -6.66 14.61 -1.15
C VAL A 273 -6.20 15.87 -1.86
N ASP A 274 -7.13 16.54 -2.54
CA ASP A 274 -6.86 17.84 -3.14
C ASP A 274 -6.96 18.93 -2.06
N GLY A 275 -5.82 19.55 -1.78
CA GLY A 275 -5.74 20.62 -0.80
C GLY A 275 -6.19 21.94 -1.40
N SER A 276 -7.03 22.67 -0.68
CA SER A 276 -7.39 24.04 -1.05
C SER A 276 -6.14 24.92 -1.14
N LEU A 277 -6.17 25.94 -2.02
CA LEU A 277 -5.07 26.91 -2.16
C LEU A 277 -4.73 27.59 -0.82
N LYS A 278 -5.73 27.79 0.04
CA LYS A 278 -5.57 28.39 1.36
C LYS A 278 -4.74 27.49 2.29
N VAL A 279 -5.09 26.20 2.36
CA VAL A 279 -4.39 25.19 3.18
C VAL A 279 -2.96 24.97 2.67
N THR A 280 -2.81 24.69 1.38
CA THR A 280 -1.50 24.41 0.77
C THR A 280 -0.54 25.60 0.91
N ARG A 281 -1.03 26.84 0.75
CA ARG A 281 -0.22 28.06 0.95
C ARG A 281 0.18 28.24 2.41
N ASN A 282 -0.73 28.07 3.37
CA ASN A 282 -0.42 28.22 4.79
C ASN A 282 0.61 27.17 5.23
N LEU A 283 0.44 25.91 4.85
CA LEU A 283 1.40 24.85 5.12
C LEU A 283 2.75 25.08 4.43
N GLY A 284 2.76 25.62 3.21
CA GLY A 284 3.99 26.01 2.52
C GLY A 284 4.77 27.11 3.25
N GLN A 285 4.09 28.03 3.95
CA GLN A 285 4.74 29.05 4.79
C GLN A 285 5.29 28.50 6.11
N LEU A 286 4.78 27.33 6.52
CA LEU A 286 5.18 26.62 7.73
C LEU A 286 6.23 25.52 7.45
N ASP A 287 6.50 25.23 6.17
CA ASP A 287 7.44 24.18 5.77
C ASP A 287 8.85 24.47 6.29
N GLY A 288 9.50 23.43 6.84
CA GLY A 288 10.82 23.53 7.44
C GLY A 288 10.90 24.26 8.79
N LYS A 289 9.77 24.75 9.34
CA LYS A 289 9.73 25.29 10.71
C LYS A 289 9.41 24.18 11.70
N GLY A 290 10.43 23.69 12.40
CA GLY A 290 10.28 22.56 13.33
C GLY A 290 9.96 21.27 12.57
N TRP A 291 8.95 20.54 13.00
CA TRP A 291 8.58 19.22 12.45
C TRP A 291 7.44 19.26 11.42
N ARG A 292 7.11 20.46 10.94
CA ARG A 292 6.01 20.68 10.00
C ARG A 292 6.45 20.26 8.59
N ARG A 293 5.61 19.46 7.94
CA ARG A 293 5.80 18.99 6.56
C ARG A 293 4.95 19.82 5.61
N SER A 294 5.48 20.16 4.43
CA SER A 294 4.68 20.67 3.32
C SER A 294 3.63 19.65 2.87
N TRP A 295 2.55 20.15 2.26
CA TRP A 295 1.40 19.35 1.80
C TRP A 295 1.80 18.06 1.05
N SER A 296 2.74 18.16 0.11
CA SER A 296 3.20 17.02 -0.70
C SER A 296 3.97 15.95 0.09
N ARG A 297 4.52 16.28 1.25
CA ARG A 297 5.29 15.38 2.13
C ARG A 297 4.44 14.82 3.28
N MET A 298 3.17 15.23 3.38
CA MET A 298 2.23 14.71 4.37
C MET A 298 1.61 13.41 3.89
N ARG A 299 1.28 12.51 4.82
CA ARG A 299 0.48 11.31 4.52
C ARG A 299 -0.93 11.73 4.10
N SER A 300 -1.59 10.91 3.28
CA SER A 300 -2.95 11.21 2.81
C SER A 300 -3.96 11.37 3.95
N GLU A 301 -3.79 10.63 5.05
CA GLU A 301 -4.60 10.82 6.27
C GLU A 301 -4.39 12.22 6.87
N ASP A 302 -3.13 12.64 7.04
CA ASP A 302 -2.80 13.95 7.60
C ASP A 302 -3.28 15.08 6.67
N GLN A 303 -3.18 14.90 5.34
CA GLN A 303 -3.73 15.83 4.34
C GLN A 303 -5.26 15.96 4.49
N TRP A 304 -5.96 14.84 4.66
CA TRP A 304 -7.41 14.82 4.83
C TRP A 304 -7.83 15.57 6.09
N VAL A 305 -7.19 15.27 7.22
CA VAL A 305 -7.46 15.95 8.50
C VAL A 305 -7.21 17.45 8.38
N MET A 306 -6.09 17.84 7.76
CA MET A 306 -5.78 19.25 7.53
C MET A 306 -6.84 19.96 6.70
N GLN A 307 -7.34 19.31 5.66
CA GLN A 307 -8.35 19.89 4.78
C GLN A 307 -9.74 19.90 5.43
N MET A 308 -10.07 18.90 6.25
CA MET A 308 -11.35 18.83 6.95
C MET A 308 -11.47 19.94 8.00
N TYR A 309 -10.46 20.10 8.86
CA TYR A 309 -10.52 21.05 9.98
C TYR A 309 -9.95 22.44 9.63
N SER A 310 -9.61 22.69 8.37
CA SER A 310 -8.94 23.93 8.00
C SER A 310 -9.78 25.16 8.31
N ASP A 311 -11.07 25.14 8.00
CA ASP A 311 -11.92 26.31 8.15
C ASP A 311 -12.12 26.67 9.62
N ASP A 312 -12.37 25.67 10.48
CA ASP A 312 -12.39 25.85 11.94
C ASP A 312 -11.08 26.46 12.45
N CYS A 313 -9.93 25.92 12.00
CA CYS A 313 -8.64 26.42 12.44
C CYS A 313 -8.38 27.86 11.99
N PHE A 314 -8.71 28.18 10.74
CA PHE A 314 -8.54 29.53 10.21
C PHE A 314 -9.47 30.55 10.88
N GLU A 315 -10.73 30.17 11.16
CA GLU A 315 -11.68 31.06 11.82
C GLU A 315 -11.29 31.34 13.28
N ARG A 316 -10.75 30.33 13.98
CA ARG A 316 -10.45 30.43 15.42
C ARG A 316 -9.04 30.93 15.71
N TYR A 317 -8.05 30.38 15.01
CA TYR A 317 -6.63 30.60 15.29
C TYR A 317 -5.95 31.45 14.21
N GLY A 318 -6.61 31.70 13.07
CA GLY A 318 -6.05 32.43 11.95
C GLY A 318 -5.00 31.66 11.14
N THR A 319 -4.63 30.45 11.58
CA THR A 319 -3.60 29.60 10.97
C THR A 319 -3.86 28.12 11.28
N LEU A 320 -3.22 27.20 10.56
CA LEU A 320 -3.27 25.76 10.85
C LEU A 320 -2.33 25.33 11.99
N ASP A 321 -1.43 26.24 12.40
CA ASP A 321 -0.51 26.03 13.51
C ASP A 321 -1.16 26.49 14.82
N ILE A 322 -1.82 25.56 15.52
CA ILE A 322 -2.67 25.89 16.67
C ILE A 322 -1.90 26.11 17.97
N TRP A 323 -0.57 25.93 17.96
CA TRP A 323 0.30 26.10 19.12
C TRP A 323 1.55 26.91 18.79
N TRP A 324 2.15 27.53 19.81
CA TRP A 324 3.38 28.28 19.65
C TRP A 324 4.61 27.38 19.83
N SER A 325 5.07 26.73 18.76
CA SER A 325 6.21 25.81 18.81
C SER A 325 7.50 26.45 19.34
N ASP A 326 7.74 27.71 19.01
CA ASP A 326 9.02 28.37 19.28
C ASP A 326 9.17 28.75 20.76
N GLY A 327 8.06 28.73 21.52
CA GLY A 327 8.04 29.04 22.95
C GLY A 327 7.99 27.82 23.86
N VAL A 328 7.83 26.61 23.33
CA VAL A 328 7.74 25.38 24.13
C VAL A 328 9.09 24.65 24.09
N PRO A 329 9.73 24.38 25.23
CA PRO A 329 10.94 23.56 25.29
C PRO A 329 10.68 22.17 24.70
N VAL A 330 11.27 21.91 23.54
CA VAL A 330 11.00 20.73 22.71
C VAL A 330 11.38 19.45 23.43
N GLU A 331 12.45 19.48 24.22
CA GLU A 331 12.96 18.35 25.00
C GLU A 331 11.98 17.93 26.09
N VAL A 332 11.44 18.89 26.85
CA VAL A 332 10.43 18.64 27.89
C VAL A 332 9.15 18.09 27.27
N TYR A 333 8.76 18.64 26.13
CA TYR A 333 7.60 18.18 25.40
C TYR A 333 7.76 16.73 24.91
N ASN A 334 8.94 16.37 24.39
CA ASN A 334 9.25 15.00 23.96
C ASN A 334 9.24 14.01 25.12
N GLU A 335 9.77 14.41 26.27
CA GLU A 335 9.76 13.59 27.49
C GLU A 335 8.32 13.33 27.97
N VAL A 336 7.48 14.36 28.01
CA VAL A 336 6.06 14.25 28.38
C VAL A 336 5.25 13.42 27.38
N ARG A 337 5.60 13.50 26.09
CA ARG A 337 4.94 12.73 25.01
C ARG A 337 5.47 11.30 24.89
N GLY A 338 6.59 10.97 25.52
CA GLY A 338 7.19 9.65 25.51
C GLY A 338 7.67 9.20 24.13
N TYR A 339 8.14 10.13 23.28
CA TYR A 339 8.65 9.86 21.93
C TYR A 339 9.81 10.82 21.56
N GLN A 340 10.90 10.27 20.99
CA GLN A 340 11.80 11.01 20.11
C GLN A 340 11.18 10.97 18.72
N TRP A 341 11.03 12.10 18.04
CA TRP A 341 10.46 12.13 16.69
C TRP A 341 11.39 11.33 15.76
N ASP A 342 10.95 10.15 15.33
CA ASP A 342 11.68 9.37 14.33
C ASP A 342 11.74 10.20 13.05
N TYR A 343 12.97 10.54 12.65
CA TYR A 343 13.25 11.37 11.49
C TYR A 343 12.83 10.69 10.17
N ASP A 344 12.57 9.38 10.17
CA ASP A 344 12.35 8.58 8.97
C ASP A 344 11.31 7.46 9.23
N ASP A 345 10.03 7.81 9.17
CA ASP A 345 8.93 6.83 9.10
C ASP A 345 8.57 6.54 7.61
N ASP A 346 9.61 6.45 6.77
CA ASP A 346 9.58 5.95 5.39
C ASP A 346 9.92 4.45 5.32
N HIS A 347 9.94 3.75 6.46
CA HIS A 347 10.12 2.31 6.47
C HIS A 347 8.78 1.59 6.36
N ASP A 348 8.53 1.08 5.14
CA ASP A 348 7.82 -0.17 4.90
C ASP A 348 8.29 -1.24 5.91
N GLY A 349 7.57 -1.34 7.03
CA GLY A 349 7.83 -2.29 8.09
C GLY A 349 7.18 -3.63 7.81
N SER A 350 7.74 -4.40 6.88
CA SER A 350 7.64 -5.86 6.96
C SER A 350 8.29 -6.29 8.28
N SER A 351 7.47 -6.63 9.27
CA SER A 351 7.92 -7.11 10.57
C SER A 351 8.66 -8.45 10.40
N ASN A 352 9.98 -8.44 10.54
CA ASN A 352 10.74 -9.60 10.96
C ASN A 352 10.61 -9.67 12.49
N MET A 353 9.77 -10.59 12.99
CA MET A 353 9.91 -11.07 14.36
C MET A 353 11.21 -11.86 14.46
N THR A 354 12.17 -11.34 15.21
CA THR A 354 13.23 -12.14 15.82
C THR A 354 12.64 -12.81 17.05
N ASP A 355 12.53 -14.14 17.00
CA ASP A 355 12.29 -15.01 18.15
C ASP A 355 13.43 -14.87 19.16
N GLU A 356 13.09 -14.55 20.41
CA GLU A 356 13.91 -14.89 21.56
C GLU A 356 13.64 -16.34 21.97
N ARG A 357 14.63 -17.21 21.76
CA ARG A 357 15.01 -18.26 22.71
C ARG A 357 16.52 -18.47 22.69
#